data_AF-A0A5C5SHS0-F1
#
_entry.id   AF-A0A5C5SHS0-F1
#
_cell.length_a   1.000
_cell.length_b   1.000
_cell.length_c   1.000
_cell.angle_alpha   90.00
_cell.angle_beta   90.00
_cell.angle_gamma   90.00
#
_symmetry.space_group_name_H-M   'P 1'
#
loop_
_entity.id
_entity.type
_entity.pdbx_description
1 polymer ?
#
loop_
_entity_poly.entity_id
_entity_poly.type
_entity_poly.pdbx_seq_one_letter_code
_entity_poly.pdbx_strand_id
1 'polypeptide(L)'
;MFLLKRNLSLSTSDLKEIKDFFSRTIEKMLTTKDETLNVLKRYDMVLICSWEGSYLVMDVFQLSKFAISNRKNVRRHNIPYYVAARSFDKSKETIVYLDEHKEKGMAVENLQAFYHIRDLLNTLEVHVVSANEYECIW
;
A
#
# COMPACT_ATOMS: atom_id res chain seq x y z
N MET A 1 12.53 21.14 -2.95
CA MET A 1 12.41 20.29 -4.16
C MET A 1 10.94 20.32 -4.60
N PHE A 2 10.56 21.26 -5.47
CA PHE A 2 9.15 21.63 -5.77
C PHE A 2 8.77 21.42 -7.26
N LEU A 3 9.55 20.64 -8.01
CA LEU A 3 9.46 20.62 -9.49
C LEU A 3 8.69 19.42 -10.09
N LEU A 4 8.20 18.46 -9.29
CA LEU A 4 7.40 17.33 -9.80
C LEU A 4 5.88 17.53 -9.65
N LYS A 5 5.40 18.77 -9.42
CA LYS A 5 3.97 19.08 -9.28
C LYS A 5 3.25 19.38 -10.60
N ARG A 6 3.91 19.30 -11.75
CA ARG A 6 3.32 19.70 -13.03
C ARG A 6 3.51 18.62 -14.10
N ASN A 7 2.38 18.00 -14.46
CA ASN A 7 2.07 17.43 -15.78
C ASN A 7 2.24 15.94 -16.06
N LEU A 8 2.24 15.09 -15.04
CA LEU A 8 1.99 13.66 -15.24
C LEU A 8 1.06 13.19 -14.12
N SER A 9 -0.21 13.61 -14.20
CA SER A 9 -1.25 13.05 -13.35
C SER A 9 -1.59 11.66 -13.88
N LEU A 10 -1.68 10.68 -12.98
CA LEU A 10 -2.28 9.38 -13.32
C LEU A 10 -3.66 9.61 -13.93
N SER A 11 -4.02 8.82 -14.95
CA SER A 11 -5.36 8.89 -15.50
C SER A 11 -6.38 8.45 -14.45
N THR A 12 -7.65 8.81 -14.64
CA THR A 12 -8.74 8.33 -13.76
C THR A 12 -8.83 6.80 -13.76
N SER A 13 -8.52 6.16 -14.89
CA SER A 13 -8.43 4.70 -15.01
C SER A 13 -7.32 4.12 -14.14
N ASP A 14 -6.15 4.76 -14.13
CA ASP A 14 -4.99 4.31 -13.35
C ASP A 14 -5.24 4.45 -11.85
N LEU A 15 -5.83 5.57 -11.45
CA LEU A 15 -6.25 5.79 -10.06
C LEU A 15 -7.28 4.75 -9.61
N LYS A 16 -8.23 4.40 -10.48
CA LYS A 16 -9.21 3.35 -10.20
C LYS A 16 -8.52 1.99 -10.05
N GLU A 17 -7.60 1.64 -10.94
CA GLU A 17 -6.85 0.38 -10.86
C GLU A 17 -6.07 0.27 -9.55
N ILE A 18 -5.40 1.35 -9.13
CA ILE A 18 -4.69 1.41 -7.84
C ILE A 18 -5.65 1.25 -6.66
N LYS A 19 -6.78 1.99 -6.66
CA LYS A 19 -7.79 1.88 -5.59
C LYS A 19 -8.32 0.45 -5.50
N ASP A 20 -8.74 -0.12 -6.62
CA ASP A 20 -9.27 -1.50 -6.69
C ASP A 20 -8.22 -2.52 -6.21
N PHE A 21 -6.94 -2.32 -6.55
CA PHE A 21 -5.84 -3.17 -6.09
C PHE A 21 -5.65 -3.12 -4.57
N PHE A 22 -5.64 -1.92 -3.98
CA PHE A 22 -5.52 -1.77 -2.52
C PHE A 22 -6.75 -2.27 -1.79
N SER A 23 -7.95 -1.83 -2.20
CA SER A 23 -9.23 -2.25 -1.61
C SER A 23 -9.32 -3.77 -1.53
N ARG A 24 -9.14 -4.47 -2.66
CA ARG A 24 -9.23 -5.93 -2.69
C ARG A 24 -8.20 -6.61 -1.79
N THR A 25 -7.01 -6.05 -1.66
CA THR A 25 -5.94 -6.63 -0.84
C THR A 25 -6.24 -6.47 0.64
N ILE A 26 -6.71 -5.29 1.04
CA ILE A 26 -7.09 -4.97 2.43
C ILE A 26 -8.33 -5.76 2.83
N GLU A 27 -9.39 -5.73 2.01
CA GLU A 27 -10.65 -6.45 2.28
C GLU A 27 -10.41 -7.96 2.42
N LYS A 28 -9.58 -8.53 1.56
CA LYS A 28 -9.19 -9.94 1.65
C LYS A 28 -8.42 -10.23 2.94
N MET A 29 -7.48 -9.36 3.32
CA MET A 29 -6.75 -9.48 4.58
C MET A 29 -7.70 -9.42 5.78
N LEU A 30 -8.64 -8.46 5.80
CA LEU A 30 -9.61 -8.31 6.89
C LEU A 30 -10.55 -9.51 7.00
N THR A 31 -10.96 -10.07 5.86
CA THR A 31 -11.84 -11.24 5.80
C THR A 31 -11.15 -12.52 6.28
N THR A 32 -9.91 -12.75 5.82
CA THR A 32 -9.16 -13.98 6.14
C THR A 32 -8.42 -13.88 7.47
N LYS A 33 -8.11 -12.65 7.92
CA LYS A 33 -7.19 -12.32 9.03
C LYS A 33 -5.76 -12.82 8.81
N ASP A 34 -5.44 -13.25 7.60
CA ASP A 34 -4.12 -13.70 7.20
C ASP A 34 -3.37 -12.59 6.47
N GLU A 35 -2.05 -12.57 6.63
CA GLU A 35 -1.17 -11.71 5.83
C GLU A 35 -1.44 -11.95 4.34
N THR A 36 -1.80 -10.89 3.62
CA THR A 36 -2.16 -10.95 2.21
C THR A 36 -1.14 -10.19 1.39
N LEU A 37 -0.49 -10.91 0.49
CA LEU A 37 0.41 -10.36 -0.51
C LEU A 37 -0.31 -10.25 -1.85
N ASN A 38 -0.20 -9.09 -2.49
CA ASN A 38 -0.68 -8.87 -3.84
C ASN A 38 0.33 -8.08 -4.67
N VAL A 39 0.29 -8.25 -6.00
CA VAL A 39 1.28 -7.67 -6.92
C VAL A 39 0.58 -6.88 -8.02
N LEU A 40 0.96 -5.62 -8.17
CA LEU A 40 0.54 -4.75 -9.27
C LEU A 40 1.72 -4.52 -10.21
N LYS A 41 1.85 -5.44 -11.19
CA LYS A 41 3.00 -5.48 -12.11
C LYS A 41 3.18 -4.20 -12.93
N ARG A 42 2.07 -3.55 -13.31
CA ARG A 42 2.06 -2.34 -14.14
C ARG A 42 2.88 -1.20 -13.52
N TYR A 43 2.84 -1.08 -12.19
CA TYR A 43 3.55 -0.03 -11.44
C TYR A 43 4.73 -0.58 -10.64
N ASP A 44 5.24 -1.76 -11.00
CA ASP A 44 6.37 -2.41 -10.35
C ASP A 44 6.18 -2.51 -8.82
N MET A 45 4.99 -2.93 -8.38
CA MET A 45 4.59 -2.81 -6.98
C MET A 45 4.17 -4.14 -6.37
N VAL A 46 4.55 -4.34 -5.11
CA VAL A 46 4.04 -5.39 -4.23
C VAL A 46 3.43 -4.74 -3.00
N LEU A 47 2.24 -5.17 -2.63
CA LEU A 47 1.56 -4.78 -1.41
C LEU A 47 1.47 -5.98 -0.49
N ILE A 48 1.88 -5.82 0.76
CA ILE A 48 1.63 -6.77 1.84
C ILE A 48 0.77 -6.08 2.88
N CYS A 49 -0.40 -6.63 3.13
CA CYS A 49 -1.29 -6.19 4.20
C CYS A 49 -1.27 -7.23 5.32
N SER A 50 -1.10 -6.79 6.55
CA SER A 50 -1.15 -7.65 7.73
C SER A 50 -1.91 -6.98 8.87
N TRP A 51 -2.42 -7.81 9.77
CA TRP A 51 -2.98 -7.37 11.04
C TRP A 51 -1.91 -7.51 12.14
N GLU A 52 -1.51 -6.39 12.74
CA GLU A 52 -0.52 -6.37 13.83
C GLU A 52 -1.08 -5.68 15.07
N GLY A 53 -1.48 -6.47 16.06
CA GLY A 53 -2.09 -5.96 17.29
C GLY A 53 -3.40 -5.20 17.00
N SER A 54 -3.40 -3.88 17.19
CA SER A 54 -4.54 -3.00 16.87
C SER A 54 -4.40 -2.25 15.55
N TYR A 55 -3.41 -2.62 14.72
CA TYR A 55 -3.08 -1.90 13.48
C TYR A 55 -3.26 -2.79 12.26
N LEU A 56 -3.85 -2.20 11.22
CA LEU A 56 -3.70 -2.61 9.82
C LEU A 56 -2.35 -2.09 9.32
N VAL A 57 -1.42 -2.97 9.01
CA VAL A 57 -0.11 -2.61 8.45
C VAL A 57 -0.11 -2.88 6.96
N MET A 58 0.32 -1.89 6.19
CA MET A 58 0.39 -1.92 4.73
C MET A 58 1.82 -1.59 4.32
N ASP A 59 2.54 -2.61 3.86
CA ASP A 59 3.89 -2.48 3.34
C ASP A 59 3.86 -2.47 1.81
N VAL A 60 4.42 -1.42 1.22
CA VAL A 60 4.56 -1.31 -0.23
C VAL A 60 6.02 -1.48 -0.61
N PHE A 61 6.28 -2.39 -1.55
CA PHE A 61 7.61 -2.70 -2.07
C PHE A 61 7.67 -2.48 -3.58
N GLN A 62 8.89 -2.29 -4.08
CA GLN A 62 9.15 -2.31 -5.52
C GLN A 62 9.39 -3.76 -5.98
N LEU A 63 8.58 -4.26 -6.91
CA LEU A 63 8.59 -5.65 -7.39
C LEU A 63 9.94 -6.05 -8.00
N SER A 64 10.56 -5.19 -8.81
CA SER A 64 11.88 -5.42 -9.43
C SER A 64 13.01 -5.61 -8.41
N LYS A 65 12.82 -5.15 -7.18
CA LYS A 65 13.76 -5.32 -6.05
C LYS A 65 13.26 -6.32 -5.01
N PHE A 66 12.12 -6.95 -5.28
CA PHE A 66 11.46 -7.84 -4.34
C PHE A 66 11.92 -9.28 -4.55
N ALA A 67 12.61 -9.82 -3.55
CA ALA A 67 13.02 -11.21 -3.50
C ALA A 67 11.93 -12.08 -2.85
N ILE A 68 11.31 -12.96 -3.64
CA ILE A 68 10.43 -14.00 -3.13
C ILE A 68 11.30 -15.12 -2.56
N SER A 69 11.54 -15.10 -1.25
CA SER A 69 12.22 -16.20 -0.58
C SER A 69 11.19 -17.19 -0.01
N ASN A 70 11.47 -18.49 -0.11
CA ASN A 70 10.61 -19.59 0.38
C ASN A 70 10.46 -19.63 1.92
N ARG A 71 10.85 -18.58 2.65
CA ARG A 71 10.85 -18.53 4.12
C ARG A 71 9.86 -17.45 4.58
N LYS A 72 9.16 -17.75 5.68
CA LYS A 72 8.17 -16.92 6.41
C LYS A 72 8.62 -15.51 6.83
N ASN A 73 9.75 -14.99 6.32
CA ASN A 73 10.37 -13.72 6.70
C ASN A 73 10.68 -12.88 5.45
N VAL A 74 9.65 -12.60 4.64
CA VAL A 74 9.74 -11.74 3.45
C VAL A 74 10.25 -10.35 3.82
N ARG A 75 9.81 -9.79 4.95
CA ARG A 75 10.22 -8.47 5.46
C ARG A 75 11.68 -8.35 5.90
N ARG A 76 12.39 -9.46 6.17
CA ARG A 76 13.82 -9.40 6.54
C ARG A 76 14.75 -9.22 5.34
N HIS A 77 14.29 -9.64 4.15
CA HIS A 77 15.08 -9.60 2.92
C HIS A 77 14.61 -8.51 1.97
N ASN A 78 13.40 -7.99 2.19
CA ASN A 78 12.81 -6.92 1.43
C ASN A 78 12.55 -5.75 2.38
N ILE A 79 13.18 -4.61 2.11
CA ILE A 79 12.93 -3.39 2.89
C ILE A 79 11.81 -2.62 2.17
N PRO A 80 10.68 -2.36 2.83
CA PRO A 80 9.57 -1.64 2.22
C PRO A 80 10.00 -0.23 1.80
N TYR A 81 9.36 0.25 0.76
CA TYR A 81 9.46 1.64 0.31
C TYR A 81 8.60 2.55 1.15
N TYR A 82 7.41 2.06 1.46
CA TYR A 82 6.42 2.76 2.23
C TYR A 82 5.76 1.78 3.19
N VAL A 83 5.58 2.21 4.44
CA VAL A 83 4.81 1.49 5.45
C VAL A 83 3.77 2.44 6.00
N ALA A 84 2.51 2.02 5.97
CA ALA A 84 1.44 2.68 6.70
C ALA A 84 0.85 1.69 7.70
N ALA A 85 0.95 2.02 8.99
CA ALA A 85 0.25 1.32 10.05
C ALA A 85 -0.91 2.18 10.52
N ARG A 86 -2.13 1.71 10.25
CA ARG A 86 -3.37 2.39 10.59
C ARG A 86 -4.05 1.69 11.73
N SER A 87 -4.39 2.44 12.78
CA SER A 87 -5.19 1.91 13.88
C SER A 87 -6.66 1.76 13.48
N PHE A 88 -7.31 0.70 13.93
CA PHE A 88 -8.77 0.60 13.87
C PHE A 88 -9.47 1.53 14.87
N ASP A 89 -8.77 1.94 15.91
CA ASP A 89 -9.21 2.97 16.85
C ASP A 89 -8.87 4.35 16.28
N LYS A 90 -9.90 5.16 15.99
CA LYS A 90 -9.80 6.52 15.44
C LYS A 90 -9.04 7.48 16.35
N SER A 91 -8.85 7.15 17.63
CA SER A 91 -8.08 7.97 18.57
C SER A 91 -6.56 7.81 18.43
N LYS A 92 -6.09 6.78 17.71
CA LYS A 92 -4.66 6.52 17.51
C LYS A 92 -4.22 6.99 16.13
N GLU A 93 -3.06 7.64 16.08
CA GLU A 93 -2.48 8.15 14.85
C GLU A 93 -2.08 7.04 13.87
N THR A 94 -2.19 7.33 12.57
CA THR A 94 -1.61 6.52 11.51
C THR A 94 -0.10 6.72 11.51
N ILE A 95 0.66 5.64 11.67
CA ILE A 95 2.12 5.66 11.61
C ILE A 95 2.53 5.47 10.16
N VAL A 96 3.27 6.44 9.62
CA VAL A 96 3.73 6.40 8.23
C VAL A 96 5.26 6.46 8.20
N TYR A 97 5.85 5.53 7.46
CA TYR A 97 7.28 5.51 7.16
C TYR A 97 7.48 5.49 5.64
N LEU A 98 8.33 6.38 5.14
CA LEU A 98 8.72 6.46 3.73
C LEU A 98 10.25 6.49 3.66
N ASP A 99 10.81 5.60 2.85
CA ASP A 99 12.25 5.59 2.58
C ASP A 99 12.56 6.50 1.38
N GLU A 100 12.76 7.79 1.66
CA GLU A 100 13.02 8.84 0.65
C GLU A 100 14.29 8.58 -0.18
N HIS A 101 15.25 7.81 0.35
CA HIS A 101 16.50 7.54 -0.35
C HIS A 101 16.32 6.56 -1.51
N LYS A 102 15.26 5.76 -1.50
CA LYS A 102 15.00 4.75 -2.53
C LYS A 102 14.20 5.24 -3.72
N GLU A 103 13.67 6.47 -3.66
CA GLU A 103 13.02 7.14 -4.80
C GLU A 103 13.98 7.30 -5.99
N LYS A 104 15.29 7.38 -5.71
CA LYS A 104 16.34 7.47 -6.73
C LYS A 104 16.41 6.18 -7.55
N GLY A 105 16.01 6.30 -8.83
CA GLY A 105 16.08 5.22 -9.82
C GLY A 105 14.76 4.53 -10.12
N MET A 106 13.63 4.99 -9.56
CA MET A 106 12.32 4.56 -10.07
C MET A 106 12.00 5.22 -11.40
N ALA A 107 11.26 4.47 -12.24
CA ALA A 107 10.58 5.08 -13.38
C ALA A 107 9.57 6.13 -12.87
N VAL A 108 9.40 7.20 -13.64
CA VAL A 108 8.56 8.35 -13.27
C VAL A 108 7.11 7.93 -12.97
N GLU A 109 6.56 7.02 -13.77
CA GLU A 109 5.19 6.50 -13.59
C GLU A 109 5.03 5.70 -12.30
N ASN A 110 6.04 4.90 -11.92
CA ASN A 110 6.03 4.15 -10.67
C ASN A 110 6.09 5.12 -9.48
N LEU A 111 7.00 6.10 -9.54
CA LEU A 111 7.15 7.11 -8.49
C LEU A 111 5.84 7.89 -8.27
N GLN A 112 5.10 8.18 -9.34
CA GLN A 112 3.78 8.81 -9.28
C GLN A 112 2.73 7.93 -8.62
N ALA A 113 2.69 6.65 -8.98
CA ALA A 113 1.84 5.68 -8.30
C ALA A 113 2.14 5.62 -6.81
N PHE A 114 3.42 5.59 -6.42
CA PHE A 114 3.83 5.59 -5.01
C PHE A 114 3.36 6.85 -4.26
N TYR A 115 3.52 8.05 -4.83
CA TYR A 115 3.02 9.28 -4.18
C TYR A 115 1.50 9.30 -4.07
N HIS A 116 0.78 8.90 -5.12
CA HIS A 116 -0.68 8.83 -5.07
C HIS A 116 -1.17 7.81 -4.03
N ILE A 117 -0.49 6.67 -3.90
CA ILE A 117 -0.81 5.66 -2.89
C ILE A 117 -0.60 6.20 -1.49
N ARG A 118 0.51 6.93 -1.24
CA ARG A 118 0.73 7.59 0.04
C ARG A 118 -0.46 8.50 0.40
N ASP A 119 -0.92 9.31 -0.55
CA ASP A 119 -2.07 10.20 -0.33
C ASP A 119 -3.37 9.41 -0.10
N LEU A 120 -3.63 8.38 -0.91
CA LEU A 120 -4.80 7.51 -0.79
C LEU A 120 -4.86 6.79 0.55
N LEU A 121 -3.73 6.28 1.05
CA LEU A 121 -3.67 5.57 2.32
C LEU A 121 -3.95 6.49 3.53
N ASN A 122 -3.72 7.80 3.37
CA ASN A 122 -4.12 8.79 4.37
C ASN A 122 -5.63 9.05 4.36
N THR A 123 -6.32 8.93 3.22
CA THR A 123 -7.77 9.19 3.11
C THR A 123 -8.64 7.94 3.22
N LEU A 124 -8.05 6.75 3.14
CA LEU A 124 -8.74 5.47 3.25
C LEU A 124 -9.69 5.47 4.47
N GLU A 125 -10.84 4.84 4.39
CA GLU A 125 -11.68 4.46 5.52
C GLU A 125 -12.15 3.02 5.31
N VAL A 126 -12.18 2.22 6.37
CA VAL A 126 -12.64 0.83 6.29
C VAL A 126 -13.99 0.75 6.97
N HIS A 127 -15.03 0.43 6.20
CA HIS A 127 -16.37 0.22 6.68
C HIS A 127 -16.65 -1.28 6.87
N VAL A 128 -17.36 -1.61 7.95
CA VAL A 128 -17.84 -2.97 8.21
C VAL A 128 -19.27 -3.04 7.69
N VAL A 129 -19.46 -3.74 6.56
CA VAL A 129 -20.77 -3.91 5.93
C VAL A 129 -21.52 -5.07 6.60
N SER A 130 -20.82 -6.17 6.87
CA SER A 130 -21.35 -7.33 7.61
C SER A 130 -20.24 -8.08 8.35
N ALA A 131 -20.57 -9.18 9.03
CA ALA A 131 -19.63 -9.89 9.93
C ALA A 131 -18.30 -10.31 9.26
N ASN A 132 -18.27 -10.48 7.93
CA ASN A 132 -17.09 -10.83 7.14
C ASN A 132 -17.01 -10.02 5.83
N GLU A 133 -17.64 -8.85 5.79
CA GLU A 133 -17.66 -8.01 4.59
C GLU A 133 -17.20 -6.61 4.97
N TYR A 134 -16.11 -6.22 4.32
CA TYR A 134 -15.43 -4.96 4.55
C TYR A 134 -15.38 -4.21 3.23
N GLU A 135 -15.50 -2.89 3.29
CA GLU A 135 -15.41 -2.02 2.12
C GLU A 135 -14.42 -0.89 2.41
N CYS A 136 -13.48 -0.69 1.48
CA CYS A 136 -12.56 0.43 1.51
C CYS A 136 -13.14 1.66 0.79
N ILE A 137 -13.36 2.74 1.55
CA ILE A 137 -13.83 4.04 1.08
C ILE A 137 -12.63 5.00 0.98
N TRP A 138 -12.62 5.89 -0.01
CA TRP A 138 -11.45 6.70 -0.39
C TRP A 138 -11.73 8.19 -0.47
#